data_AF-A0A5N5HAA7-F1
#
_entry.id   AF-A0A5N5HAA7-F1
#
_cell.length_a   1.000
_cell.length_b   1.000
_cell.length_c   1.000
_cell.angle_alpha   90.00
_cell.angle_beta   90.00
_cell.angle_gamma   90.00
#
_symmetry.space_group_name_H-M   'P 1'
#
loop_
_entity.id
_entity.type
_entity.pdbx_description
1 polymer ?
#
loop_
_entity_poly.entity_id
_entity_poly.type
_entity_poly.pdbx_seq_one_letter_code
_entity_poly.pdbx_strand_id
1 'polypeptide(L)'
;MASLSNPSNLCLDLSLSSDPVASRQGKVWCPSFLSSHGPLTDEDSVMTDPTTATIVARNLLTPKDSQLLSGRSDELAVQESLALSVQCTGSVSNMGQRLLARSRQVESLMAEVESLKQEIKQLKYENQSLHVLANNYSTGMKRKLDELDDSQRFAAFFQRHLFPGSSSVPPRFGALNDLSSVPPAPMPSAPIPPVPIPPVPIPPVPRVLPRSGASSTQPL
;
A
#
# COMPACT_ATOMS: atom_id res chain seq x y z
N MET A 1 36.66 -24.43 35.49
CA MET A 1 35.85 -24.88 34.35
C MET A 1 34.41 -24.96 34.81
N ALA A 2 33.58 -23.99 34.45
CA ALA A 2 32.17 -23.93 34.80
C ALA A 2 31.37 -23.89 33.49
N SER A 3 30.56 -24.91 33.25
CA SER A 3 29.63 -24.98 32.13
C SER A 3 28.43 -24.07 32.43
N LEU A 4 28.34 -22.93 31.75
CA LEU A 4 27.10 -22.14 31.66
C LEU A 4 26.07 -22.96 30.86
N SER A 5 25.00 -23.39 31.52
CA SER A 5 23.81 -23.88 30.84
C SER A 5 22.86 -22.69 30.58
N ASN A 6 22.62 -22.39 29.31
CA ASN A 6 21.67 -21.38 28.85
C ASN A 6 20.23 -21.82 29.17
N PRO A 7 19.42 -21.05 29.92
CA PRO A 7 17.99 -21.28 30.04
C PRO A 7 17.27 -20.33 29.06
N SER A 8 17.31 -20.63 27.76
CA SER A 8 16.71 -19.72 26.76
C SER A 8 16.14 -20.49 25.58
N ASN A 9 15.21 -21.42 25.79
CA ASN A 9 14.44 -22.03 24.69
C ASN A 9 13.08 -22.57 25.15
N LEU A 10 12.29 -21.75 25.84
CA LEU A 10 10.83 -21.95 25.87
C LEU A 10 10.19 -20.83 25.05
N CYS A 11 10.44 -20.90 23.74
CA CYS A 11 9.67 -20.16 22.76
C CYS A 11 8.26 -20.78 22.73
N LEU A 12 7.31 -20.17 23.42
CA LEU A 12 5.90 -20.44 23.18
C LEU A 12 5.56 -19.84 21.82
N ASP A 13 5.80 -20.63 20.78
CA ASP A 13 5.39 -20.33 19.42
C ASP A 13 3.85 -20.36 19.36
N LEU A 14 3.24 -19.23 19.69
CA LEU A 14 1.83 -18.94 19.43
C LEU A 14 1.64 -18.48 17.98
N SER A 15 2.38 -19.08 17.04
CA SER A 15 2.08 -18.94 15.62
C SER A 15 0.72 -19.59 15.37
N LEU A 16 -0.31 -18.76 15.25
CA LEU A 16 -1.50 -19.05 14.45
C LEU A 16 -1.06 -19.14 12.98
N SER A 17 -0.24 -20.13 12.67
CA SER A 17 0.14 -20.52 11.33
C SER A 17 -1.12 -21.08 10.68
N SER A 18 -1.76 -20.26 9.85
CA SER A 18 -2.68 -20.76 8.83
C SER A 18 -1.84 -21.37 7.71
N ASP A 19 -1.40 -22.61 7.89
CA ASP A 19 -0.79 -23.40 6.82
C ASP A 19 -1.68 -24.62 6.53
N PRO A 20 -2.12 -24.84 5.27
CA PRO A 20 -3.21 -25.76 4.97
C PRO A 20 -2.69 -27.14 4.61
N VAL A 21 -1.93 -27.81 5.48
CA VAL A 21 -1.60 -29.23 5.28
C VAL A 21 -1.54 -29.97 6.61
N ALA A 22 -2.38 -31.00 6.71
CA ALA A 22 -2.61 -31.92 7.83
C ALA A 22 -3.41 -31.35 9.02
N SER A 23 -4.73 -31.49 8.93
CA SER A 23 -5.63 -31.42 10.08
C SER A 23 -5.16 -32.42 11.14
N ARG A 24 -4.47 -31.95 12.19
CA ARG A 24 -4.40 -32.69 13.44
C ARG A 24 -5.82 -32.80 13.95
N GLN A 25 -6.45 -33.94 13.69
CA GLN A 25 -7.80 -34.25 14.11
C GLN A 25 -7.80 -34.54 15.61
N GLY A 26 -7.47 -33.52 16.40
CA GLY A 26 -7.74 -33.52 17.83
C GLY A 26 -9.24 -33.50 18.02
N LYS A 27 -9.77 -34.37 18.88
CA LYS A 27 -11.15 -34.26 19.35
C LYS A 27 -11.24 -32.96 20.15
N VAL A 28 -11.59 -31.85 19.48
CA VAL A 28 -11.87 -30.59 20.14
C VAL A 28 -13.16 -30.81 20.94
N TRP A 29 -13.05 -30.73 22.27
CA TRP A 29 -14.23 -30.74 23.11
C TRP A 29 -14.97 -29.41 22.90
N CYS A 30 -16.14 -29.48 22.28
CA CYS A 30 -17.01 -28.33 22.00
C CYS A 30 -18.22 -28.38 22.94
N PRO A 31 -18.11 -27.88 24.18
CA PRO A 31 -19.26 -27.79 25.05
C PRO A 31 -20.24 -26.77 24.46
N SER A 32 -21.48 -27.21 24.27
CA SER A 32 -22.58 -26.35 23.83
C SER A 32 -23.53 -26.19 25.00
N PHE A 33 -23.68 -24.96 25.50
CA PHE A 33 -24.60 -24.65 26.58
C PHE A 33 -25.83 -23.99 25.97
N LEU A 34 -26.97 -24.68 26.03
CA LEU A 34 -28.26 -24.13 25.64
C LEU A 34 -28.87 -23.47 26.88
N SER A 35 -28.94 -22.14 26.91
CA SER A 35 -29.68 -21.40 27.95
C SER A 35 -31.13 -21.24 27.51
N SER A 36 -32.07 -21.70 28.32
CA SER A 36 -33.52 -21.46 28.15
C SER A 36 -33.98 -20.12 28.71
N HIS A 37 -33.11 -19.36 29.39
CA HIS A 37 -33.48 -18.19 30.19
C HIS A 37 -33.01 -16.83 29.64
N GLY A 38 -32.37 -16.80 28.46
CA GLY A 38 -31.89 -15.57 27.83
C GLY A 38 -30.36 -15.45 27.82
N PRO A 39 -29.80 -14.26 27.51
CA PRO A 39 -28.36 -14.02 27.53
C PRO A 39 -27.78 -14.31 28.90
N LEU A 40 -26.75 -15.16 28.96
CA LEU A 40 -26.06 -15.52 30.20
C LEU A 40 -25.42 -14.28 30.82
N THR A 41 -25.78 -13.97 32.05
CA THR A 41 -25.16 -12.89 32.85
C THR A 41 -24.14 -13.45 33.85
N ASP A 42 -23.37 -12.61 34.53
CA ASP A 42 -22.32 -13.07 35.47
C ASP A 42 -22.89 -13.95 36.60
N GLU A 43 -24.13 -13.68 37.02
CA GLU A 43 -24.89 -14.48 37.98
C GLU A 43 -25.30 -15.87 37.48
N ASP A 44 -25.30 -16.14 36.17
CA ASP A 44 -25.54 -17.47 35.59
C ASP A 44 -24.27 -18.33 35.51
N SER A 45 -23.11 -17.76 35.88
CA SER A 45 -21.82 -18.44 35.76
C SER A 45 -21.63 -19.49 36.85
N VAL A 46 -21.46 -20.74 36.40
CA VAL A 46 -21.05 -21.90 37.23
C VAL A 46 -19.73 -21.64 37.97
N MET A 47 -18.92 -20.66 37.53
CA MET A 47 -17.68 -20.27 38.19
C MET A 47 -17.86 -19.46 39.49
N THR A 48 -19.06 -18.99 39.81
CA THR A 48 -19.31 -18.19 41.03
C THR A 48 -19.34 -19.04 42.31
N ASP A 49 -19.81 -20.29 42.24
CA ASP A 49 -19.71 -21.23 43.34
C ASP A 49 -18.35 -21.95 43.33
N PRO A 50 -17.49 -21.75 44.34
CA PRO A 50 -16.16 -22.34 44.37
C PRO A 50 -16.19 -23.87 44.34
N THR A 51 -17.24 -24.49 44.89
CA THR A 51 -17.39 -25.95 44.93
C THR A 51 -17.64 -26.49 43.53
N THR A 52 -18.61 -25.92 42.81
CA THR A 52 -18.98 -26.32 41.45
C THR A 52 -17.86 -25.98 40.46
N ALA A 53 -17.22 -24.81 40.58
CA ALA A 53 -16.05 -24.45 39.79
C ALA A 53 -14.91 -25.47 39.94
N THR A 54 -14.64 -25.93 41.17
CA THR A 54 -13.64 -26.97 41.44
C THR A 54 -14.01 -28.32 40.82
N ILE A 55 -15.28 -28.72 40.91
CA ILE A 55 -15.77 -29.97 40.30
C ILE A 55 -15.66 -29.91 38.77
N VAL A 56 -16.08 -28.81 38.15
CA VAL A 56 -16.00 -28.63 36.69
C VAL A 56 -14.54 -28.60 36.24
N ALA A 57 -13.67 -27.87 36.92
CA ALA A 57 -12.23 -27.86 36.64
C ALA A 57 -11.61 -29.26 36.76
N ARG A 58 -11.98 -30.04 37.79
CA ARG A 58 -11.52 -31.44 37.95
C ARG A 58 -11.98 -32.35 36.82
N ASN A 59 -13.14 -32.08 36.20
CA ASN A 59 -13.62 -32.85 35.05
C ASN A 59 -12.97 -32.44 33.72
N LEU A 60 -12.32 -31.28 33.67
CA LEU A 60 -11.58 -30.79 32.51
C LEU A 60 -10.11 -31.25 32.50
N LEU A 61 -9.53 -31.47 33.68
CA LEU A 61 -8.17 -31.94 33.83
C LEU A 61 -8.08 -33.45 33.56
N THR A 62 -7.19 -33.86 32.66
CA THR A 62 -6.86 -35.28 32.54
C THR A 62 -6.03 -35.73 33.75
N PRO A 63 -6.03 -37.04 34.09
CA PRO A 63 -5.16 -37.55 35.14
C PRO A 63 -3.68 -37.20 34.94
N LYS A 64 -3.23 -37.10 33.68
CA LYS A 64 -1.86 -36.67 33.33
C LYS A 64 -1.62 -35.21 33.68
N ASP A 65 -2.59 -34.34 33.44
CA ASP A 65 -2.51 -32.92 33.82
C ASP A 65 -2.44 -32.79 35.35
N SER A 66 -3.23 -33.59 36.07
CA SER A 66 -3.21 -33.61 37.54
C SER A 66 -1.85 -34.06 38.10
N GLN A 67 -1.20 -35.03 37.44
CA GLN A 67 0.15 -35.48 37.80
C GLN A 67 1.20 -34.40 37.53
N LEU A 68 1.07 -33.68 36.42
CA LEU A 68 1.97 -32.57 36.06
C LEU A 68 1.80 -31.37 37.02
N LEU A 69 0.56 -31.06 37.39
CA LEU A 69 0.25 -29.97 38.33
C LEU A 69 0.61 -30.34 39.77
N SER A 70 0.45 -31.61 40.19
CA SER A 70 0.78 -32.07 41.54
C SER A 70 2.27 -31.95 41.89
N GLY A 71 3.15 -31.86 40.89
CA GLY A 71 4.58 -31.65 41.08
C GLY A 71 5.01 -30.17 41.01
N ARG A 72 4.09 -29.25 40.69
CA ARG A 72 4.39 -27.82 40.63
C ARG A 72 4.08 -27.15 41.96
N SER A 73 5.02 -26.34 42.43
CA SER A 73 4.80 -25.46 43.57
C SER A 73 4.04 -24.20 43.14
N ASP A 74 3.33 -23.59 44.09
CA ASP A 74 2.67 -22.30 43.90
C ASP A 74 3.67 -21.23 43.45
N GLU A 75 4.90 -21.25 43.99
CA GLU A 75 6.01 -20.37 43.59
C GLU A 75 6.31 -20.46 42.09
N LEU A 76 6.38 -21.68 41.54
CA LEU A 76 6.65 -21.88 40.11
C LEU A 76 5.47 -21.41 39.25
N ALA A 77 4.23 -21.63 39.69
CA ALA A 77 3.05 -21.15 38.99
C ALA A 77 2.98 -19.60 38.94
N VAL A 78 3.34 -18.93 40.04
CA VAL A 78 3.45 -17.46 40.08
C VAL A 78 4.56 -16.99 39.14
N GLN A 79 5.73 -17.63 39.14
CA GLN A 79 6.83 -17.25 38.27
C GLN A 79 6.50 -17.44 36.78
N GLU A 80 5.87 -18.55 36.41
CA GLU A 80 5.47 -18.82 35.03
C GLU A 80 4.36 -17.88 34.55
N SER A 81 3.39 -17.55 35.41
CA SER A 81 2.34 -16.57 35.08
C SER A 81 2.92 -15.16 34.92
N LEU A 82 3.90 -14.77 35.74
CA LEU A 82 4.62 -13.51 35.56
C LEU A 82 5.39 -13.48 34.24
N ALA A 83 6.11 -14.56 33.91
CA ALA A 83 6.83 -14.66 32.65
C ALA A 83 5.88 -14.54 31.45
N LEU A 84 4.72 -15.21 31.49
CA LEU A 84 3.68 -15.09 30.47
C LEU A 84 3.15 -13.65 30.39
N SER A 85 2.87 -13.00 31.51
CA SER A 85 2.39 -11.61 31.56
C SER A 85 3.38 -10.62 30.92
N VAL A 86 4.68 -10.79 31.19
CA VAL A 86 5.74 -9.98 30.56
C VAL A 86 5.79 -10.22 29.05
N GLN A 87 5.71 -11.47 28.61
CA GLN A 87 5.68 -11.81 27.18
C GLN A 87 4.45 -11.24 26.47
N CYS A 88 3.26 -11.36 27.09
CA CYS A 88 2.02 -10.78 26.58
C CYS A 88 2.14 -9.26 26.44
N THR A 89 2.67 -8.58 27.47
CA THR A 89 2.89 -7.13 27.45
C THR A 89 3.86 -6.74 26.31
N GLY A 90 4.93 -7.50 26.11
CA GLY A 90 5.86 -7.30 25.00
C GLY A 90 5.21 -7.49 23.62
N SER A 91 4.40 -8.53 23.45
CA SER A 91 3.67 -8.80 22.21
C SER A 91 2.67 -7.70 21.87
N VAL A 92 1.84 -7.29 22.84
CA VAL A 92 0.87 -6.19 22.68
C VAL A 92 1.58 -4.88 22.38
N SER A 93 2.69 -4.58 23.06
CA SER A 93 3.50 -3.39 22.78
C SER A 93 4.05 -3.40 21.35
N ASN A 94 4.60 -4.53 20.88
CA ASN A 94 5.08 -4.67 19.51
C ASN A 94 3.97 -4.42 18.47
N MET A 95 2.79 -4.99 18.69
CA MET A 95 1.63 -4.75 17.84
C MET A 95 1.23 -3.27 17.83
N GLY A 96 1.21 -2.63 19.01
CA GLY A 96 0.92 -1.20 19.14
C GLY A 96 1.88 -0.32 18.35
N GLN A 97 3.19 -0.61 18.40
CA GLN A 97 4.19 0.13 17.63
C GLN A 97 4.03 -0.05 16.11
N ARG A 98 3.76 -1.28 15.68
CA ARG A 98 3.52 -1.58 14.25
C ARG A 98 2.25 -0.91 13.75
N LEU A 99 1.20 -0.88 14.57
CA LEU A 99 -0.04 -0.18 14.25
C LEU A 99 0.20 1.32 14.12
N LEU A 100 0.92 1.93 15.07
CA LEU A 100 1.27 3.35 15.01
C LEU A 100 2.08 3.71 13.75
N ALA A 101 3.06 2.88 13.38
CA ALA A 101 3.82 3.07 12.16
C ALA A 101 2.94 3.01 10.90
N ARG A 102 1.99 2.05 10.85
CA ARG A 102 1.02 1.94 9.75
C ARG A 102 0.06 3.13 9.71
N SER A 103 -0.42 3.62 10.86
CA SER A 103 -1.29 4.81 10.91
C SER A 103 -0.62 6.01 10.26
N ARG A 104 0.67 6.25 10.53
CA ARG A 104 1.44 7.32 9.88
C ARG A 104 1.60 7.13 8.37
N GLN A 105 1.77 5.90 7.91
CA GLN A 105 1.81 5.60 6.46
C GLN A 105 0.47 5.91 5.80
N VAL A 106 -0.65 5.58 6.46
CA VAL A 106 -1.99 5.89 5.96
C VAL A 106 -2.21 7.41 5.90
N GLU A 107 -1.79 8.15 6.93
CA GLU A 107 -1.84 9.63 6.92
C GLU A 107 -1.04 10.23 5.77
N SER A 108 0.19 9.75 5.55
CA SER A 108 1.03 10.19 4.43
C SER A 108 0.38 9.89 3.07
N LEU A 109 -0.17 8.68 2.91
CA LEU A 109 -0.84 8.28 1.67
C LEU A 109 -2.11 9.10 1.43
N MET A 110 -2.85 9.43 2.49
CA MET A 110 -4.04 10.27 2.39
C MET A 110 -3.69 11.66 1.86
N ALA A 111 -2.62 12.27 2.36
CA ALA A 111 -2.13 13.56 1.87
C ALA A 111 -1.72 13.50 0.39
N GLU A 112 -1.05 12.42 -0.04
CA GLU A 112 -0.68 12.22 -1.45
C GLU A 112 -1.91 12.06 -2.35
N VAL A 113 -2.91 11.30 -1.93
CA VAL A 113 -4.18 11.13 -2.66
C VAL A 113 -4.90 12.47 -2.82
N GLU A 114 -4.93 13.30 -1.77
CA GLU A 114 -5.51 14.64 -1.85
C GLU A 114 -4.75 15.55 -2.82
N SER A 115 -3.43 15.53 -2.80
CA SER A 115 -2.57 16.26 -3.74
C SER A 115 -2.83 15.85 -5.19
N LEU A 116 -2.78 14.55 -5.48
CA LEU A 116 -3.02 14.02 -6.84
C LEU A 116 -4.43 14.33 -7.34
N LYS A 117 -5.43 14.30 -6.46
CA LYS A 117 -6.81 14.68 -6.81
C LYS A 117 -6.91 16.14 -7.24
N GLN A 118 -6.17 17.04 -6.59
CA GLN A 118 -6.10 18.44 -7.00
C GLN A 118 -5.39 18.61 -8.35
N GLU A 119 -4.29 17.89 -8.57
CA GLU A 119 -3.55 17.92 -9.84
C GLU A 119 -4.40 17.41 -11.02
N ILE A 120 -5.11 16.29 -10.85
CA ILE A 120 -6.04 15.77 -11.86
C ILE A 120 -7.12 16.81 -12.18
N LYS A 121 -7.65 17.49 -11.18
CA LYS A 121 -8.66 18.54 -11.37
C LYS A 121 -8.08 19.70 -12.19
N GLN A 122 -6.85 20.13 -11.88
CA GLN A 122 -6.16 21.19 -12.62
C GLN A 122 -5.89 20.78 -14.07
N LEU A 123 -5.29 19.62 -14.28
CA LEU A 123 -4.99 19.09 -15.62
C LEU A 123 -6.25 18.94 -16.47
N LYS A 124 -7.38 18.57 -15.87
CA LYS A 124 -8.68 18.50 -16.57
C LYS A 124 -9.12 19.87 -17.08
N TYR A 125 -8.96 20.93 -16.31
CA TYR A 125 -9.29 22.29 -16.76
C TYR A 125 -8.36 22.76 -17.87
N GLU A 126 -7.06 22.53 -17.75
CA GLU A 126 -6.08 22.89 -18.78
C GLU A 126 -6.34 22.14 -20.09
N ASN A 127 -6.61 20.84 -20.01
CA ASN A 127 -6.94 20.03 -21.18
C ASN A 127 -8.21 20.54 -21.89
N GLN A 128 -9.24 20.90 -21.13
CA GLN A 128 -10.45 21.50 -21.68
C GLN A 128 -10.19 22.85 -22.36
N SER A 129 -9.35 23.70 -21.76
CA SER A 129 -8.93 24.98 -22.33
C SER A 129 -8.17 24.79 -23.64
N LEU A 130 -7.22 23.86 -23.66
CA LEU A 130 -6.46 23.50 -24.85
C LEU A 130 -7.36 22.97 -25.97
N HIS A 131 -8.38 22.16 -25.62
CA HIS A 131 -9.35 21.67 -26.60
C HIS A 131 -10.14 22.81 -27.25
N VAL A 132 -10.58 23.81 -26.47
CA VAL A 132 -11.26 25.00 -27.00
C VAL A 132 -10.33 25.78 -27.92
N LEU A 133 -9.07 25.99 -27.52
CA LEU A 133 -8.09 26.71 -28.32
C LEU A 133 -7.80 26.02 -29.65
N ALA A 134 -7.59 24.69 -29.63
CA ALA A 134 -7.36 23.90 -30.83
C ALA A 134 -8.55 23.95 -31.79
N ASN A 135 -9.79 23.88 -31.25
CA ASN A 135 -11.00 23.98 -32.07
C ASN A 135 -11.14 25.37 -32.72
N ASN A 136 -10.86 26.44 -31.97
CA ASN A 136 -10.87 27.80 -32.49
C ASN A 136 -9.83 28.00 -33.59
N TYR A 137 -8.61 27.47 -33.39
CA TYR A 137 -7.56 27.52 -34.40
C TYR A 137 -7.94 26.77 -35.67
N SER A 138 -8.41 25.53 -35.53
CA SER A 138 -8.88 24.69 -36.65
C SER A 138 -10.00 25.38 -37.43
N THR A 139 -11.02 25.87 -36.73
CA THR A 139 -12.16 26.58 -37.34
C THR A 139 -11.71 27.87 -38.03
N GLY A 140 -10.81 28.62 -37.40
CA GLY A 140 -10.22 29.82 -37.98
C GLY A 140 -9.45 29.54 -39.26
N MET A 141 -8.66 28.46 -39.27
CA MET A 141 -7.90 28.09 -40.45
C MET A 141 -8.77 27.52 -41.57
N LYS A 142 -9.79 26.73 -41.23
CA LYS A 142 -10.79 26.25 -42.20
C LYS A 142 -11.46 27.42 -42.91
N ARG A 143 -11.90 28.45 -42.18
CA ARG A 143 -12.53 29.64 -42.77
C ARG A 143 -11.62 30.34 -43.76
N LYS A 144 -10.33 30.50 -43.44
CA LYS A 144 -9.35 31.11 -44.35
C LYS A 144 -9.14 30.26 -45.60
N LEU A 145 -9.16 28.94 -45.48
CA LEU A 145 -9.07 28.05 -46.63
C LEU A 145 -10.30 28.16 -47.52
N ASP A 146 -11.50 28.19 -46.92
CA ASP A 146 -12.77 28.38 -47.63
C ASP A 146 -12.78 29.74 -48.38
N GLU A 147 -12.29 30.81 -47.75
CA GLU A 147 -12.15 32.14 -48.36
C GLU A 147 -11.18 32.14 -49.55
N LEU A 148 -10.05 31.42 -49.44
CA LEU A 148 -9.12 31.27 -50.55
C LEU A 148 -9.71 30.46 -51.71
N ASP A 149 -10.43 29.37 -51.44
CA ASP A 149 -11.14 28.58 -52.46
C ASP A 149 -12.19 29.43 -53.17
N ASP A 150 -13.00 30.20 -52.44
CA ASP A 150 -13.99 31.11 -53.00
C ASP A 150 -13.34 32.20 -53.87
N SER A 151 -12.23 32.79 -53.41
CA SER A 151 -11.48 33.78 -54.18
C SER A 151 -10.92 33.19 -55.48
N GLN A 152 -10.44 31.93 -55.44
CA GLN A 152 -9.93 31.23 -56.61
C GLN A 152 -11.04 30.91 -57.60
N ARG A 153 -12.20 30.45 -57.11
CA ARG A 153 -13.39 30.22 -57.94
C ARG A 153 -13.87 31.50 -58.61
N PHE A 154 -13.90 32.61 -57.86
CA PHE A 154 -14.26 33.91 -58.40
C PHE A 154 -13.28 34.39 -59.47
N ALA A 155 -11.97 34.27 -59.24
CA ALA A 155 -10.95 34.59 -60.24
C ALA A 155 -11.11 33.74 -61.51
N ALA A 156 -11.35 32.43 -61.38
CA ALA A 156 -11.60 31.53 -62.50
C ALA A 156 -12.88 31.90 -63.27
N PHE A 157 -13.94 32.32 -62.57
CA PHE A 157 -15.19 32.79 -63.16
C PHE A 157 -14.97 34.07 -63.99
N PHE A 158 -14.29 35.08 -63.42
CA PHE A 158 -13.98 36.33 -64.12
C PHE A 158 -13.16 36.09 -65.39
N GLN A 159 -12.16 35.21 -65.30
CA GLN A 159 -11.33 34.85 -66.44
C GLN A 159 -12.15 34.22 -67.58
N ARG A 160 -13.12 33.34 -67.24
CA ARG A 160 -13.97 32.65 -68.22
C ARG A 160 -14.97 33.57 -68.90
N HIS A 161 -15.50 34.57 -68.19
CA HIS A 161 -16.62 35.39 -68.69
C HIS A 161 -16.19 36.74 -69.27
N LEU A 162 -15.10 37.34 -68.80
CA LEU A 162 -14.59 38.62 -69.34
C LEU A 162 -13.57 38.42 -70.46
N PHE A 163 -12.92 37.25 -70.54
CA PHE A 163 -12.00 36.91 -71.62
C PHE A 163 -12.33 35.53 -72.24
N PRO A 164 -13.42 35.40 -73.03
CA PRO A 164 -13.89 34.11 -73.54
C PRO A 164 -12.96 33.40 -74.55
N GLY A 165 -11.77 33.94 -74.84
CA GLY A 165 -10.88 33.47 -75.90
C GLY A 165 -9.46 33.07 -75.48
N SER A 166 -9.05 33.24 -74.22
CA SER A 166 -7.70 32.84 -73.79
C SER A 166 -7.71 31.43 -73.22
N SER A 167 -7.31 30.46 -74.07
CA SER A 167 -6.92 29.11 -73.67
C SER A 167 -5.75 29.19 -72.68
N SER A 168 -6.06 29.24 -71.39
CA SER A 168 -5.05 29.10 -70.34
C SER A 168 -5.30 27.80 -69.60
N VAL A 169 -4.35 26.88 -69.75
CA VAL A 169 -4.17 25.69 -68.91
C VAL A 169 -4.25 26.16 -67.45
N PRO A 170 -5.05 25.52 -66.57
CA PRO A 170 -5.08 25.88 -65.16
C PRO A 170 -3.64 25.83 -64.62
N PRO A 171 -3.20 26.75 -63.74
CA PRO A 171 -2.00 26.50 -62.98
C PRO A 171 -2.29 25.24 -62.18
N ARG A 172 -1.78 24.12 -62.69
CA ARG A 172 -1.74 22.85 -62.00
C ARG A 172 -0.89 23.16 -60.78
N PHE A 173 -1.52 23.41 -59.64
CA PHE A 173 -0.85 23.27 -58.37
C PHE A 173 -0.38 21.81 -58.38
N GLY A 174 0.90 21.65 -58.74
CA GLY A 174 1.56 20.38 -58.83
C GLY A 174 1.26 19.64 -57.54
N ALA A 175 0.85 18.39 -57.69
CA ALA A 175 0.60 17.46 -56.63
C ALA A 175 1.62 17.65 -55.51
N LEU A 176 1.21 18.27 -54.40
CA LEU A 176 1.91 18.13 -53.13
C LEU A 176 1.54 16.77 -52.49
N ASN A 177 1.28 15.78 -53.33
CA ASN A 177 1.08 14.38 -52.99
C ASN A 177 2.33 13.54 -53.34
N ASP A 178 3.35 14.13 -53.98
CA ASP A 178 4.60 13.42 -54.32
C ASP A 178 5.73 13.57 -53.27
N LEU A 179 5.41 14.06 -52.06
CA LEU A 179 6.28 13.84 -50.88
C LEU A 179 5.76 12.71 -49.97
N SER A 180 4.72 11.99 -50.40
CA SER A 180 4.29 10.74 -49.77
C SER A 180 5.01 9.53 -50.38
N SER A 181 6.34 9.52 -50.31
CA SER A 181 7.17 8.31 -50.48
C SER A 181 8.55 8.54 -49.87
N VAL A 182 8.59 8.87 -48.59
CA VAL A 182 9.77 8.57 -47.76
C VAL A 182 9.55 7.17 -47.20
N PRO A 183 10.42 6.17 -47.47
CA PRO A 183 10.32 4.90 -46.76
C PRO A 183 10.53 5.18 -45.25
N PRO A 184 9.83 4.49 -44.34
CA PRO A 184 10.04 4.71 -42.92
C PRO A 184 11.53 4.44 -42.62
N ALA A 185 12.22 5.45 -42.11
CA ALA A 185 13.57 5.25 -41.59
C ALA A 185 13.50 4.16 -40.50
N PRO A 186 14.48 3.23 -40.42
CA PRO A 186 14.57 2.35 -39.28
C PRO A 186 14.65 3.21 -38.03
N MET A 187 13.72 3.01 -37.09
CA MET A 187 13.76 3.67 -35.80
C MET A 187 15.16 3.47 -35.19
N PRO A 188 15.83 4.51 -34.66
CA PRO A 188 16.95 4.26 -33.77
C PRO A 188 16.39 3.45 -32.59
N SER A 189 16.91 2.25 -32.40
CA SER A 189 16.60 1.41 -31.25
C SER A 189 16.64 2.26 -29.98
N ALA A 190 15.58 2.19 -29.19
CA ALA A 190 15.53 2.82 -27.88
C ALA A 190 16.82 2.49 -27.10
N PRO A 191 17.45 3.46 -26.42
CA PRO A 191 18.51 3.15 -25.48
C PRO A 191 17.99 2.10 -24.50
N ILE A 192 18.74 1.01 -24.38
CA ILE A 192 18.53 -0.03 -23.38
C ILE A 192 18.33 0.66 -22.02
N PRO A 193 17.27 0.35 -21.25
CA PRO A 193 17.13 0.90 -19.91
C PRO A 193 18.37 0.50 -19.10
N PRO A 194 19.03 1.43 -18.39
CA PRO A 194 20.17 1.07 -17.57
C PRO A 194 19.76 -0.03 -16.59
N VAL A 195 20.56 -1.10 -16.57
CA VAL A 195 20.46 -2.19 -15.59
C VAL A 195 20.38 -1.56 -14.19
N PRO A 196 19.52 -2.07 -13.28
CA PRO A 196 19.46 -1.58 -11.91
C PRO A 196 20.85 -1.71 -11.28
N ILE A 197 21.49 -0.56 -11.03
CA ILE A 197 22.74 -0.51 -10.28
C ILE A 197 22.38 -0.93 -8.85
N PRO A 198 22.98 -1.99 -8.28
CA PRO A 198 22.78 -2.30 -6.87
C PRO A 198 23.29 -1.11 -6.04
N PRO A 199 22.58 -0.73 -4.96
CA PRO A 199 22.93 0.46 -4.20
C PRO A 199 24.38 0.36 -3.70
N VAL A 200 25.21 1.32 -4.12
CA VAL A 200 26.55 1.49 -3.57
C VAL A 200 26.40 1.82 -2.09
N PRO A 201 27.11 1.13 -1.18
CA PRO A 201 27.06 1.43 0.25
C PRO A 201 27.48 2.88 0.51
N ILE A 202 26.58 3.67 1.08
CA ILE A 202 26.89 5.01 1.57
C ILE A 202 27.90 4.86 2.72
N PRO A 203 29.09 5.47 2.67
CA PRO A 203 29.99 5.48 3.83
C PRO A 203 29.32 6.27 4.96
N PRO A 204 29.38 5.79 6.21
CA PRO A 204 28.72 6.45 7.32
C PRO A 204 29.25 7.88 7.48
N VAL A 205 28.32 8.83 7.52
CA VAL A 205 28.59 10.22 7.92
C VAL A 205 29.25 10.19 9.31
N PRO A 206 30.35 10.91 9.54
CA PRO A 206 30.96 10.99 10.86
C PRO A 206 29.93 11.52 11.86
N ARG A 207 29.55 10.68 12.83
CA ARG A 207 28.81 11.11 14.02
C ARG A 207 29.60 12.23 14.69
N VAL A 208 29.06 13.43 14.68
CA VAL A 208 29.47 14.46 15.65
C VAL A 208 29.15 13.90 17.03
N LEU A 209 30.22 13.67 17.79
CA LEU A 209 30.20 13.24 19.18
C LEU A 209 29.37 14.25 20.00
N PRO A 210 28.35 13.84 20.78
CA PRO A 210 27.82 14.73 21.79
C PRO A 210 28.93 15.00 22.82
N ARG A 211 29.30 16.27 22.93
CA ARG A 211 30.24 16.81 23.91
C ARG A 211 29.72 16.44 25.30
N SER A 212 30.41 15.51 25.96
CA SER A 212 30.28 15.25 27.40
C SER A 212 30.56 16.55 28.16
N GLY A 213 29.51 17.20 28.64
CA GLY A 213 29.59 18.21 29.69
C GLY A 213 29.38 17.52 31.02
N ALA A 214 30.47 17.03 31.62
CA ALA A 214 30.51 16.82 33.06
C ALA A 214 30.80 18.18 33.71
N SER A 215 29.89 18.65 34.57
CA SER A 215 30.27 19.56 35.65
C SER A 215 29.59 19.10 36.92
N SER A 216 30.41 18.44 37.73
CA SER A 216 30.20 18.10 39.12
C SER A 216 29.86 19.34 39.95
N THR A 217 28.83 19.23 40.78
CA THR A 217 28.85 19.79 42.13
C THR A 217 28.09 18.86 43.06
N GLN A 218 28.85 18.32 44.03
CA GLN A 218 28.41 17.47 45.13
C GLN A 218 27.89 18.32 46.33
N PRO A 219 27.37 17.70 47.40
CA PRO A 219 26.27 18.21 48.20
C PRO A 219 26.69 18.85 49.53
N LEU A 220 25.71 19.49 50.18
CA LEU A 220 25.48 19.48 51.63
C LEU A 220 23.98 19.37 51.88
#